data_AF-A0A9X8XB81-F1
#
_entry.id   AF-A0A9X8XB81-F1
#
_cell.length_a   1.000
_cell.length_b   1.000
_cell.length_c   1.000
_cell.angle_alpha   90.00
_cell.angle_beta   90.00
_cell.angle_gamma   90.00
#
_symmetry.space_group_name_H-M   'P 1'
#
loop_
_entity.id
_entity.type
_entity.pdbx_description
1 polymer ?
#
loop_
_entity_poly.entity_id
_entity_poly.type
_entity_poly.pdbx_seq_one_letter_code
_entity_poly.pdbx_strand_id
1 'polypeptide(L)'
;MNNQSLKEAGFDLKPVGKSAPSGINDKIVKGIDGLYENTNAESKIKYVIDEAKFGSSQLGKTKDGRQMSNDWLNGAKTRKSRILKAVDGDTKLASKITKALQDQEVERVLSKVDSSGNVKTFRIDAKGDIIGEWP
;
A
#
# COMPACT_ATOMS: atom_id res chain seq x y z
N MET A 1 -4.22 12.41 0.31
CA MET A 1 -3.38 11.72 -0.69
C MET A 1 -3.68 12.13 -2.13
N ASN A 2 -4.53 13.14 -2.42
CA ASN A 2 -4.73 13.67 -3.79
C ASN A 2 -4.35 15.15 -3.83
N ASN A 3 -3.05 15.45 -3.77
CA ASN A 3 -2.56 16.81 -3.98
C ASN A 3 -2.30 17.04 -5.48
N GLN A 4 -1.98 18.29 -5.84
CA GLN A 4 -1.72 18.68 -7.22
C GLN A 4 -0.53 17.90 -7.82
N SER A 5 0.55 17.72 -7.04
CA SER A 5 1.75 16.99 -7.44
C SER A 5 1.46 15.56 -7.91
N LEU A 6 0.56 14.87 -7.21
CA LEU A 6 0.17 13.51 -7.54
C LEU A 6 -0.65 13.43 -8.83
N LYS A 7 -1.57 14.38 -9.03
CA LYS A 7 -2.32 14.47 -10.28
C LYS A 7 -1.41 14.71 -11.48
N GLU A 8 -0.45 15.62 -11.34
CA GLU A 8 0.57 15.90 -12.36
C GLU A 8 1.47 14.69 -12.63
N ALA A 9 1.74 13.87 -11.61
CA ALA A 9 2.44 12.60 -11.75
C ALA A 9 1.57 11.44 -12.28
N GLY A 10 0.29 11.70 -12.62
CA GLY A 10 -0.62 10.73 -13.20
C GLY A 10 -1.41 9.88 -12.19
N PHE A 11 -1.47 10.30 -10.93
CA PHE A 11 -2.22 9.63 -9.87
C PHE A 11 -3.49 10.41 -9.51
N ASP A 12 -4.64 9.80 -9.77
CA ASP A 12 -5.95 10.22 -9.28
C ASP A 12 -6.48 9.11 -8.37
N LEU A 13 -6.25 9.21 -7.06
CA LEU A 13 -6.39 8.07 -6.16
C LEU A 13 -7.74 8.04 -5.46
N LYS A 14 -8.45 6.94 -5.60
CA LYS A 14 -9.68 6.65 -4.85
C LYS A 14 -9.41 5.55 -3.83
N PRO A 15 -9.68 5.75 -2.52
CA PRO A 15 -9.56 4.68 -1.53
C PRO A 15 -10.44 3.49 -1.89
N VAL A 16 -9.90 2.28 -1.79
CA VAL A 16 -10.64 1.03 -2.01
C VAL A 16 -10.32 0.01 -0.91
N GLY A 17 -11.24 -0.92 -0.70
CA GLY A 17 -11.13 -1.90 0.37
C GLY A 17 -11.62 -1.36 1.71
N LYS A 18 -10.99 -1.82 2.79
CA LYS A 18 -11.45 -1.60 4.15
C LYS A 18 -11.39 -0.11 4.51
N SER A 19 -12.48 0.41 5.07
CA SER A 19 -12.53 1.76 5.62
C SER A 19 -11.50 1.94 6.73
N ALA A 20 -10.95 3.15 6.82
CA ALA A 20 -10.13 3.57 7.95
C ALA A 20 -10.88 3.34 9.27
N PRO A 21 -10.17 3.04 10.37
CA PRO A 21 -10.77 3.04 11.70
C PRO A 21 -11.54 4.33 11.96
N SER A 22 -12.77 4.22 12.45
CA SER A 22 -13.66 5.34 12.75
C SER A 22 -13.53 5.84 14.20
N GLY A 23 -12.79 5.13 15.05
CA GLY A 23 -12.55 5.56 16.44
C GLY A 23 -11.35 4.90 17.13
N ILE A 24 -10.92 5.48 18.25
CA ILE A 24 -9.77 5.01 19.04
C ILE A 24 -9.93 3.59 19.61
N ASN A 25 -11.18 3.13 19.75
CA ASN A 25 -11.51 1.81 20.28
C ASN A 25 -11.60 0.74 19.19
N ASP A 26 -11.45 1.11 17.92
CA ASP A 26 -11.45 0.14 16.84
C ASP A 26 -10.27 -0.81 16.99
N LYS A 27 -10.52 -2.09 16.72
CA LYS A 27 -9.47 -3.10 16.78
C LYS A 27 -8.32 -2.70 15.87
N ILE A 28 -7.11 -2.61 16.43
CA ILE A 28 -5.88 -2.41 15.66
C ILE A 28 -5.77 -3.54 14.64
N VAL A 29 -5.94 -3.20 13.37
CA VAL A 29 -5.86 -4.16 12.27
C VAL A 29 -4.46 -4.12 11.69
N LYS A 30 -3.71 -5.19 11.89
CA LYS A 30 -2.40 -5.38 11.25
C LYS A 30 -2.62 -5.68 9.76
N GLY A 31 -1.91 -5.00 8.86
CA GLY A 31 -2.06 -5.22 7.42
C GLY A 31 -1.45 -4.08 6.61
N ILE A 32 -1.98 -3.90 5.40
CA ILE A 32 -1.77 -2.71 4.56
C ILE A 32 -2.52 -1.55 5.22
N ASP A 33 -1.88 -0.38 5.31
CA ASP A 33 -2.49 0.81 5.92
C ASP A 33 -3.39 1.57 4.94
N GLY A 34 -2.96 1.68 3.66
CA GLY A 34 -3.71 2.34 2.60
C GLY A 34 -3.76 1.53 1.32
N LEU A 35 -4.93 1.47 0.69
CA LEU A 35 -5.12 0.85 -0.62
C LEU A 35 -5.99 1.76 -1.47
N TYR A 36 -5.50 2.07 -2.67
CA TYR A 36 -6.14 3.03 -3.58
C TYR A 36 -6.20 2.47 -4.99
N GLU A 37 -7.30 2.72 -5.67
CA GLU A 37 -7.42 2.59 -7.13
C GLU A 37 -6.99 3.91 -7.78
N ASN A 38 -6.17 3.84 -8.83
CA ASN A 38 -5.86 5.00 -9.65
C ASN A 38 -6.90 5.12 -10.77
N THR A 39 -7.74 6.14 -10.69
CA THR A 39 -8.81 6.40 -11.65
C THR A 39 -8.33 7.11 -12.92
N ASN A 40 -7.05 7.49 -13.00
CA ASN A 40 -6.46 8.00 -14.22
C ASN A 40 -6.38 6.90 -15.29
N ALA A 41 -7.22 6.99 -16.32
CA ALA A 41 -7.27 6.03 -17.42
C ALA A 41 -5.96 5.95 -18.23
N GLU A 42 -5.19 7.04 -18.28
CA GLU A 42 -3.92 7.12 -19.02
C GLU A 42 -2.75 6.51 -18.25
N SER A 43 -2.92 6.26 -16.94
CA SER A 43 -1.89 5.65 -16.11
C SER A 43 -1.80 4.14 -16.34
N LYS A 44 -0.55 3.65 -16.43
CA LYS A 44 -0.24 2.21 -16.35
C LYS A 44 -0.45 1.65 -14.94
N ILE A 45 -0.24 2.47 -13.91
CA ILE A 45 -0.49 2.09 -12.53
C ILE A 45 -2.00 2.10 -12.28
N LYS A 46 -2.55 0.97 -11.83
CA LYS A 46 -3.96 0.77 -11.50
C LYS A 46 -4.24 0.83 -10.01
N TYR A 47 -3.26 0.47 -9.17
CA TYR A 47 -3.41 0.55 -7.72
C TYR A 47 -2.17 1.12 -7.04
N VAL A 48 -2.40 1.77 -5.90
CA VAL A 48 -1.34 2.20 -4.98
C VAL A 48 -1.58 1.54 -3.62
N ILE A 49 -0.54 0.91 -3.09
CA ILE A 49 -0.52 0.33 -1.74
C ILE A 49 0.41 1.17 -0.89
N ASP A 50 -0.11 1.74 0.19
CA ASP A 50 0.64 2.60 1.11
C ASP A 50 0.80 1.93 2.48
N GLU A 51 1.98 2.10 3.06
CA GLU A 51 2.30 1.76 4.45
C GLU A 51 2.86 3.01 5.14
N ALA A 52 2.34 3.33 6.32
CA ALA A 52 2.78 4.48 7.09
C ALA A 52 3.74 4.07 8.21
N LYS A 53 4.81 4.85 8.41
CA LYS A 53 5.75 4.69 9.53
C LYS A 53 6.02 6.02 10.21
N PHE A 54 5.81 6.04 11.53
CA PHE A 54 6.10 7.21 12.36
C PHE A 54 7.49 7.14 12.99
N GLY A 55 8.21 8.26 12.95
CA GLY A 55 9.51 8.46 13.57
C GLY A 55 10.57 7.47 13.06
N SER A 56 11.25 6.81 13.99
CA SER A 56 12.29 5.83 13.69
C SER A 56 11.76 4.49 13.17
N SER A 57 10.44 4.26 13.17
CA SER A 57 9.83 3.00 12.72
C SER A 57 10.20 2.65 11.28
N GLN A 58 10.38 1.36 11.01
CA GLN A 58 10.80 0.83 9.71
C GLN A 58 9.87 -0.30 9.24
N LEU A 59 9.95 -0.65 7.96
CA LEU A 59 9.34 -1.86 7.42
C LEU A 59 9.90 -3.10 8.15
N GLY A 60 9.02 -3.88 8.76
CA GLY A 60 9.41 -5.06 9.53
C GLY A 60 9.74 -6.27 8.65
N LYS A 61 10.54 -7.19 9.20
CA LYS A 61 10.71 -8.55 8.64
C LYS A 61 9.69 -9.49 9.28
N THR A 62 8.93 -10.20 8.47
CA THR A 62 7.90 -11.14 8.91
C THR A 62 8.22 -12.56 8.45
N LYS A 63 7.37 -13.52 8.84
CA LYS A 63 7.45 -14.89 8.30
C LYS A 63 7.30 -14.92 6.77
N ASP A 64 6.51 -14.02 6.21
CA ASP A 64 6.29 -13.87 4.77
C ASP A 64 7.34 -12.95 4.10
N GLY A 65 8.46 -12.67 4.76
CA GLY A 65 9.46 -11.71 4.26
C GLY A 65 9.22 -10.28 4.74
N ARG A 66 9.93 -9.33 4.13
CA ARG A 66 9.86 -7.90 4.46
C ARG A 66 8.46 -7.35 4.16
N GLN A 67 7.95 -6.45 5.01
CA GLN A 67 6.69 -5.75 4.71
C GLN A 67 6.75 -5.09 3.33
N MET A 68 5.60 -5.04 2.65
CA MET A 68 5.44 -4.52 1.28
C MET A 68 6.11 -5.36 0.18
N SER A 69 6.82 -6.44 0.49
CA SER A 69 7.28 -7.38 -0.54
C SER A 69 6.11 -8.15 -1.16
N ASN A 70 6.32 -8.74 -2.34
CA ASN A 70 5.34 -9.62 -2.97
C ASN A 70 4.94 -10.79 -2.06
N ASP A 71 5.92 -11.43 -1.41
CA ASP A 71 5.66 -12.55 -0.51
C ASP A 71 4.79 -12.10 0.69
N TRP A 72 5.05 -10.91 1.23
CA TRP A 72 4.28 -10.38 2.35
C TRP A 72 2.86 -10.01 1.95
N LEU A 73 2.69 -9.33 0.81
CA LEU A 73 1.39 -8.93 0.28
C LEU A 73 0.50 -10.16 0.01
N ASN A 74 1.07 -11.21 -0.57
CA ASN A 74 0.38 -12.45 -0.90
C ASN A 74 0.26 -13.42 0.29
N GLY A 75 1.09 -13.25 1.33
CA GLY A 75 1.17 -14.17 2.46
C GLY A 75 1.77 -15.53 2.08
N ALA A 76 2.85 -15.53 1.29
CA ALA A 76 3.40 -16.72 0.62
C ALA A 76 3.71 -17.89 1.57
N LYS A 77 4.11 -17.65 2.83
CA LYS A 77 4.43 -18.72 3.80
C LYS A 77 3.29 -19.01 4.76
N THR A 78 2.59 -17.98 5.21
CA THR A 78 1.53 -18.09 6.22
C THR A 78 0.14 -18.36 5.64
N ARG A 79 -0.02 -18.23 4.31
CA ARG A 79 -1.29 -18.24 3.57
C ARG A 79 -2.27 -17.15 4.00
N LYS A 80 -1.78 -16.10 4.65
CA LYS A 80 -2.58 -14.95 5.11
C LYS A 80 -2.39 -13.80 4.12
N SER A 81 -3.14 -13.76 3.03
CA SER A 81 -3.04 -12.67 2.06
C SER A 81 -3.40 -11.32 2.71
N ARG A 82 -2.49 -10.35 2.63
CA ARG A 82 -2.71 -8.98 3.13
C ARG A 82 -3.59 -8.21 2.16
N ILE A 83 -3.46 -8.46 0.85
CA ILE A 83 -4.35 -7.90 -0.16
C ILE A 83 -5.80 -8.33 0.10
N LEU A 84 -6.05 -9.64 0.29
CA LEU A 84 -7.40 -10.15 0.58
C LEU A 84 -7.98 -9.53 1.85
N LYS A 85 -7.15 -9.39 2.88
CA LYS A 85 -7.55 -8.75 4.13
C LYS A 85 -7.86 -7.26 3.96
N ALA A 86 -7.07 -6.55 3.16
CA ALA A 86 -7.25 -5.12 2.89
C ALA A 86 -8.55 -4.83 2.14
N VAL A 87 -9.09 -5.80 1.40
CA VAL A 87 -10.39 -5.68 0.72
C VAL A 87 -11.52 -6.41 1.43
N ASP A 88 -11.37 -6.62 2.75
CA ASP A 88 -12.37 -7.26 3.62
C ASP A 88 -12.88 -8.62 3.13
N GLY A 89 -11.98 -9.41 2.50
CA GLY A 89 -12.32 -10.73 1.99
C GLY A 89 -12.96 -10.74 0.60
N ASP A 90 -13.10 -9.60 -0.09
CA ASP A 90 -13.54 -9.57 -1.49
C ASP A 90 -12.50 -10.26 -2.39
N THR A 91 -12.79 -11.53 -2.73
CA THR A 91 -11.90 -12.36 -3.52
C THR A 91 -11.76 -11.89 -4.97
N LYS A 92 -12.78 -11.22 -5.53
CA LYS A 92 -12.74 -10.69 -6.90
C LYS A 92 -11.81 -9.48 -6.96
N LEU A 93 -11.97 -8.53 -6.04
CA LEU A 93 -11.10 -7.36 -5.98
C LEU A 93 -9.66 -7.76 -5.61
N ALA A 94 -9.49 -8.68 -4.65
CA ALA A 94 -8.17 -9.20 -4.29
C ALA A 94 -7.46 -9.85 -5.49
N SER A 95 -8.19 -10.62 -6.30
CA SER A 95 -7.65 -11.25 -7.52
C SER A 95 -7.21 -10.20 -8.54
N LYS A 96 -8.01 -9.16 -8.78
CA LYS A 96 -7.65 -8.05 -9.67
C LYS A 96 -6.36 -7.35 -9.22
N ILE A 97 -6.25 -7.01 -7.94
CA ILE A 97 -5.06 -6.35 -7.39
C ILE A 97 -3.85 -7.27 -7.47
N THR A 98 -4.02 -8.56 -7.18
CA THR A 98 -2.93 -9.55 -7.29
C THR A 98 -2.44 -9.69 -8.73
N LYS A 99 -3.35 -9.66 -9.72
CA LYS A 99 -2.99 -9.66 -11.14
C LYS A 99 -2.25 -8.39 -11.54
N ALA A 100 -2.76 -7.21 -11.14
CA ALA A 100 -2.07 -5.94 -11.36
C ALA A 100 -0.66 -5.94 -10.75
N LEU A 101 -0.48 -6.55 -9.57
CA LEU A 101 0.83 -6.70 -8.92
C LEU A 101 1.80 -7.53 -9.77
N GLN A 102 1.32 -8.59 -10.42
CA GLN A 102 2.11 -9.43 -11.34
C GLN A 102 2.44 -8.68 -12.64
N ASP A 103 1.51 -7.85 -13.12
CA ASP A 103 1.65 -7.07 -14.35
C ASP A 103 2.46 -5.77 -14.15
N GLN A 104 2.99 -5.54 -12.95
CA GLN A 104 3.73 -4.32 -12.58
C GLN A 104 2.87 -3.04 -12.67
N GLU A 105 1.56 -3.17 -12.48
CA GLU A 105 0.58 -2.08 -12.48
C GLU A 105 0.23 -1.58 -11.06
N VAL A 106 1.09 -1.90 -10.08
CA VAL A 106 0.90 -1.50 -8.67
C VAL A 106 2.11 -0.73 -8.19
N GLU A 107 1.87 0.48 -7.69
CA GLU A 107 2.88 1.24 -6.96
C GLU A 107 2.82 0.90 -5.47
N ARG A 108 3.99 0.72 -4.85
CA ARG A 108 4.11 0.49 -3.41
C ARG A 108 4.78 1.70 -2.78
N VAL A 109 4.14 2.28 -1.79
CA VAL A 109 4.55 3.54 -1.18
C VAL A 109 4.78 3.35 0.32
N LEU A 110 5.87 3.93 0.81
CA LEU A 110 6.15 4.13 2.23
C LEU A 110 5.95 5.60 2.55
N SER A 111 4.96 5.90 3.38
CA SER A 111 4.75 7.22 3.96
C SER A 111 5.48 7.34 5.31
N LYS A 112 6.60 8.06 5.34
CA LYS A 112 7.40 8.33 6.53
C LYS A 112 6.97 9.65 7.15
N VAL A 113 6.43 9.57 8.37
CA VAL A 113 6.00 10.74 9.14
C VAL A 113 7.02 11.01 10.25
N ASP A 114 7.58 12.22 10.30
CA ASP A 114 8.50 12.62 11.37
C ASP A 114 7.75 13.09 12.64
N SER A 115 8.50 13.36 13.71
CA SER A 115 7.94 13.84 14.99
C SER A 115 7.27 15.21 14.90
N SER A 116 7.52 15.98 13.85
CA SER A 116 6.91 17.28 13.58
C SER A 116 5.67 17.17 12.69
N GLY A 117 5.34 15.95 12.23
CA GLY A 117 4.21 15.69 11.34
C GLY A 117 4.50 15.89 9.86
N ASN A 118 5.77 16.14 9.47
CA ASN A 118 6.12 16.22 8.06
C ASN A 118 6.12 14.82 7.45
N VAL A 119 5.62 14.71 6.21
CA VAL A 119 5.51 13.45 5.49
C VAL A 119 6.46 13.43 4.31
N LYS A 120 7.24 12.36 4.19
CA LYS A 120 7.98 12.00 2.97
C LYS A 120 7.53 10.65 2.45
N THR A 121 7.36 10.55 1.15
CA THR A 121 6.86 9.35 0.47
C THR A 121 7.95 8.70 -0.36
N PHE A 122 8.04 7.38 -0.31
CA PHE A 122 9.07 6.61 -1.01
C PHE A 122 8.48 5.43 -1.75
N ARG A 123 9.03 5.14 -2.93
CA ARG A 123 8.74 3.94 -3.72
C ARG A 123 9.39 2.70 -3.12
N ILE A 124 8.68 1.59 -3.15
CA ILE A 124 9.15 0.29 -2.67
C ILE A 124 9.11 -0.73 -3.82
N ASP A 125 10.20 -1.48 -4.00
CA ASP A 125 10.27 -2.57 -4.98
C ASP A 125 9.53 -3.84 -4.53
N ALA A 126 9.57 -4.88 -5.37
CA ALA A 126 8.93 -6.16 -5.09
C ALA A 126 9.55 -6.95 -3.92
N LYS A 127 10.76 -6.59 -3.48
CA LYS A 127 11.48 -7.21 -2.35
C LYS A 127 11.18 -6.48 -1.03
N GLY A 128 10.53 -5.31 -1.09
CA GLY A 128 10.25 -4.48 0.08
C GLY A 128 11.34 -3.44 0.36
N ASP A 129 12.22 -3.18 -0.61
CA ASP A 129 13.32 -2.23 -0.48
C ASP A 129 12.94 -0.86 -1.08
N ILE A 130 13.41 0.21 -0.45
CA ILE A 130 13.15 1.59 -0.89
C ILE A 130 14.03 1.89 -2.11
N ILE A 131 13.44 2.38 -3.20
CA ILE A 131 14.13 2.63 -4.48
C ILE A 131 14.14 4.09 -4.93
N GLY A 132 13.45 4.98 -4.21
CA GLY A 132 13.45 6.41 -4.52
C GLY A 132 12.28 7.14 -3.87
N GLU A 133 12.24 8.46 -4.02
CA GLU A 133 11.09 9.27 -3.59
C GLU A 133 9.89 9.03 -4.51
N TRP A 134 8.69 9.14 -3.92
CA TRP A 134 7.42 9.13 -4.62
C TRP A 134 6.80 10.54 -4.53
N PRO A 135 6.27 11.09 -5.64
CA PRO A 135 5.86 12.50 -5.76
C PRO A 135 4.73 12.94 -4.82
#